data_AF-A0A958ZUH2-F1
#
_entry.id   AF-A0A958ZUH2-F1
#
_cell.length_a   1.000
_cell.length_b   1.000
_cell.length_c   1.000
_cell.angle_alpha   90.00
_cell.angle_beta   90.00
_cell.angle_gamma   90.00
#
_symmetry.space_group_name_H-M   'P 1'
#
loop_
_entity.id
_entity.type
_entity.pdbx_description
1 polymer ?
#
loop_
_entity_poly.entity_id
_entity_poly.type
_entity_poly.pdbx_seq_one_letter_code
_entity_poly.pdbx_strand_id
1 'polypeptide(L)'
;LVQRLDFAPGPTNDIYDDIFDSNPFGGIDERENPSYQKGENGGFPARYESLFERSSLNSNVGTPYHIGIMFRGEEVLLNRAEALAEKNRITEAMADLQTLANKRYSGASTITINDLRTFFGLGGFGNVSNRAVVIEWLIRERRREFFVQGMRWFDIKRFDIAVEHTLEDGSTIELEDDDLRKVLQIPKSAIDVGGLTSNPR
;
A
#
# COMPACT_ATOMS: atom_id res chain seq x y z
N LEU A 1 16.53 3.54 -13.54
CA LEU A 1 15.88 4.87 -13.55
C LEU A 1 14.44 4.63 -13.92
N VAL A 2 13.49 5.17 -13.16
CA VAL A 2 12.06 5.02 -13.47
C VAL A 2 11.53 6.39 -13.82
N GLN A 3 10.93 6.51 -15.01
CA GLN A 3 10.20 7.72 -15.38
C GLN A 3 9.13 7.95 -14.31
N ARG A 4 8.99 9.19 -13.83
CA ARG A 4 7.95 9.47 -12.84
C ARG A 4 6.59 9.00 -13.38
N LEU A 5 5.84 8.29 -12.53
CA LEU A 5 4.46 7.87 -12.80
C LEU A 5 3.45 9.00 -12.48
N ASP A 6 3.96 10.19 -12.18
CA ASP A 6 3.22 11.41 -11.86
C ASP A 6 2.38 11.93 -13.04
N PHE A 7 2.31 11.22 -14.16
CA PHE A 7 1.42 11.51 -15.28
C PHE A 7 0.04 10.83 -15.13
N ALA A 8 -0.14 9.82 -14.25
CA ALA A 8 -1.44 9.18 -13.99
C ALA A 8 -2.27 9.89 -12.88
N PRO A 9 -3.61 10.01 -13.00
CA PRO A 9 -4.46 10.59 -11.95
C PRO A 9 -4.31 9.84 -10.62
N GLY A 10 -4.32 10.58 -9.51
CA GLY A 10 -4.21 10.01 -8.15
C GLY A 10 -5.55 9.75 -7.49
N PRO A 11 -5.56 9.07 -6.33
CA PRO A 11 -6.76 9.00 -5.51
C PRO A 11 -7.12 10.41 -5.02
N THR A 12 -8.41 10.66 -4.86
CA THR A 12 -8.93 11.91 -4.29
C THR A 12 -8.37 12.15 -2.88
N ASN A 13 -8.31 13.41 -2.46
CA ASN A 13 -7.86 13.77 -1.12
C ASN A 13 -8.67 13.03 -0.05
N ASP A 14 -9.98 12.87 -0.20
CA ASP A 14 -10.79 12.12 0.77
C ASP A 14 -10.28 10.68 0.98
N ILE A 15 -9.88 9.99 -0.10
CA ILE A 15 -9.31 8.64 -0.03
C ILE A 15 -7.89 8.67 0.55
N TYR A 16 -7.11 9.68 0.18
CA TYR A 16 -5.75 9.86 0.67
C TYR A 16 -5.75 10.09 2.19
N ASP A 17 -6.58 11.02 2.66
CA ASP A 17 -6.76 11.39 4.06
C ASP A 17 -7.29 10.18 4.86
N ASP A 18 -8.29 9.45 4.37
CA ASP A 18 -8.77 8.20 5.00
C ASP A 18 -7.65 7.16 5.20
N ILE A 19 -6.73 7.07 4.24
CA ILE A 19 -5.58 6.16 4.32
C ILE A 19 -4.57 6.59 5.38
N PHE A 20 -4.34 7.88 5.61
CA PHE A 20 -3.27 8.34 6.52
C PHE A 20 -3.76 8.77 7.91
N ASP A 21 -4.97 9.33 8.02
CA ASP A 21 -5.53 9.82 9.29
C ASP A 21 -5.91 8.68 10.25
N SER A 22 -6.29 7.51 9.72
CA SER A 22 -6.77 6.40 10.54
C SER A 22 -5.64 5.62 11.22
N ASN A 23 -5.23 6.05 12.42
CA ASN A 23 -4.19 5.39 13.21
C ASN A 23 -4.49 5.32 14.73
N PRO A 24 -3.94 4.31 15.46
CA PRO A 24 -4.20 4.12 16.90
C PRO A 24 -3.37 5.03 17.81
N PHE A 25 -2.45 5.83 17.27
CA PHE A 25 -1.52 6.64 18.07
C PHE A 25 -2.06 8.05 18.35
N GLY A 26 -3.09 8.49 17.63
CA GLY A 26 -3.63 9.85 17.73
C GLY A 26 -2.65 10.93 17.27
N GLY A 27 -1.53 10.54 16.64
CA GLY A 27 -0.50 11.41 16.10
C GLY A 27 -0.56 11.49 14.58
N ILE A 28 0.26 12.39 14.02
CA ILE A 28 0.36 12.60 12.57
C ILE A 28 1.19 11.47 11.94
N ASP A 29 0.73 10.95 10.80
CA ASP A 29 1.55 10.06 9.96
C ASP A 29 2.52 10.90 9.11
N GLU A 30 3.80 10.85 9.47
CA GLU A 30 4.88 11.59 8.80
C GLU A 30 5.12 11.11 7.35
N ARG A 31 4.48 10.03 6.89
CA ARG A 31 4.52 9.63 5.48
C ARG A 31 3.68 10.52 4.58
N GLU A 32 2.74 11.25 5.16
CA GLU A 32 1.81 12.11 4.44
C GLU A 32 2.45 13.45 4.06
N ASN A 33 3.50 13.89 4.77
CA ASN A 33 4.07 15.23 4.64
C ASN A 33 5.61 15.17 4.45
N PRO A 34 6.19 15.80 3.42
CA PRO A 34 5.55 16.59 2.36
C PRO A 34 4.68 15.78 1.40
N SER A 35 3.57 16.36 0.97
CA SER A 35 2.71 15.89 -0.14
C SER A 35 2.60 16.92 -1.25
N TYR A 36 2.12 16.48 -2.41
CA TYR A 36 1.76 17.34 -3.51
C TYR A 36 0.36 17.00 -4.02
N GLN A 37 -0.33 18.04 -4.49
CA GLN A 37 -1.65 17.93 -5.10
C GLN A 37 -1.50 17.78 -6.61
N LYS A 38 -2.31 16.90 -7.21
CA LYS A 38 -2.31 16.68 -8.64
C LYS A 38 -3.73 16.64 -9.21
N GLY A 39 -3.96 17.38 -10.29
CA GLY A 39 -5.24 17.38 -10.99
C GLY A 39 -6.35 17.94 -10.12
N GLU A 40 -7.54 17.34 -10.20
CA GLU A 40 -8.72 17.71 -9.43
C GLU A 40 -8.68 17.06 -8.04
N ASN A 41 -7.75 17.53 -7.20
CA ASN A 41 -7.58 17.11 -5.79
C ASN A 41 -7.02 15.70 -5.56
N GLY A 42 -6.07 15.26 -6.37
CA GLY A 42 -5.37 13.99 -6.16
C GLY A 42 -4.16 14.14 -5.21
N GLY A 43 -4.21 13.47 -4.05
CA GLY A 43 -3.16 13.54 -3.02
C GLY A 43 -2.03 12.53 -3.24
N PHE A 44 -0.77 12.98 -3.11
CA PHE A 44 0.40 12.11 -3.20
C PHE A 44 1.52 12.48 -2.22
N PRO A 45 2.16 11.49 -1.58
CA PRO A 45 3.28 11.75 -0.68
C PRO A 45 4.57 11.94 -1.49
N ALA A 46 5.34 12.98 -1.18
CA ALA A 46 6.63 13.27 -1.79
C ALA A 46 7.75 12.45 -1.13
N ARG A 47 7.85 11.17 -1.52
CA ARG A 47 8.78 10.20 -0.90
C ARG A 47 10.18 10.17 -1.49
N TYR A 48 10.30 10.47 -2.78
CA TYR A 48 11.56 10.32 -3.51
C TYR A 48 12.01 11.65 -4.08
N GLU A 49 13.31 11.88 -4.01
CA GLU A 49 13.94 13.03 -4.64
C GLU A 49 13.69 12.98 -6.16
N SER A 50 13.18 14.09 -6.71
CA SER A 50 12.97 14.24 -8.13
C SER A 50 14.27 14.72 -8.79
N LEU A 51 14.84 13.85 -9.63
CA LEU A 51 16.01 14.16 -10.44
C LEU A 51 15.57 14.60 -11.84
N PHE A 52 16.44 15.30 -12.57
CA PHE A 52 16.11 15.88 -13.86
C PHE A 52 17.23 15.72 -14.87
N GLU A 53 16.92 15.15 -16.03
CA GLU A 53 17.84 15.04 -17.17
C GLU A 53 17.48 16.11 -18.20
N ARG A 54 18.36 17.11 -18.39
CA ARG A 54 18.16 18.19 -19.37
C ARG A 54 18.30 17.62 -20.78
N SER A 55 17.47 18.07 -21.72
CA SER A 55 17.56 17.63 -23.13
C SER A 55 18.82 18.11 -23.86
N SER A 56 19.47 19.17 -23.36
CA SER A 56 20.80 19.64 -23.77
C SER A 56 21.40 20.53 -22.68
N LEU A 57 22.71 20.86 -22.76
CA LEU A 57 23.39 21.67 -21.73
C LEU A 57 22.73 23.03 -21.45
N ASN A 58 22.14 23.65 -22.49
CA ASN A 58 21.54 24.98 -22.40
C ASN A 58 20.01 24.95 -22.31
N SER A 59 19.40 23.76 -22.20
CA SER A 59 17.96 23.58 -22.23
C SER A 59 17.33 23.64 -20.83
N ASN A 60 16.20 24.32 -20.68
CA ASN A 60 15.38 24.29 -19.47
C ASN A 60 14.26 23.24 -19.51
N VAL A 61 14.23 22.41 -20.57
CA VAL A 61 13.31 21.27 -20.68
C VAL A 61 14.09 19.96 -20.60
N GLY A 62 13.42 18.90 -20.19
CA GLY A 62 14.05 17.63 -19.86
C GLY A 62 13.09 16.62 -19.27
N THR A 63 13.62 15.45 -18.93
CA THR A 63 12.85 14.32 -18.43
C THR A 63 13.06 14.21 -16.92
N PRO A 64 12.01 14.36 -16.10
CA PRO A 64 12.12 14.12 -14.67
C PRO A 64 12.09 12.61 -14.39
N TYR A 65 12.92 12.16 -13.45
CA TYR A 65 13.03 10.75 -13.07
C TYR A 65 13.31 10.62 -11.57
N HIS A 66 13.15 9.40 -11.06
CA HIS A 66 13.60 9.05 -9.71
C HIS A 66 14.38 7.73 -9.74
N ILE A 67 15.15 7.50 -8.69
CA ILE A 67 15.79 6.20 -8.45
C ILE A 67 14.70 5.24 -7.97
N GLY A 68 14.39 4.23 -8.78
CA GLY A 68 13.45 3.19 -8.41
C GLY A 68 14.03 2.31 -7.32
N ILE A 69 13.48 2.39 -6.11
CA ILE A 69 13.91 1.55 -5.00
C ILE A 69 13.14 0.23 -5.07
N MET A 70 13.86 -0.84 -5.43
CA MET A 70 13.25 -2.16 -5.66
C MET A 70 13.10 -2.99 -4.38
N PHE A 71 13.88 -2.69 -3.34
CA PHE A 71 13.86 -3.42 -2.08
C PHE A 71 14.28 -2.53 -0.92
N ARG A 72 13.55 -2.62 0.20
CA ARG A 72 13.74 -1.72 1.36
C ARG A 72 13.64 -2.48 2.68
N GLY A 73 14.25 -1.92 3.72
CA GLY A 73 14.24 -2.50 5.06
C GLY A 73 12.83 -2.61 5.64
N GLU A 74 11.94 -1.68 5.28
CA GLU A 74 10.54 -1.68 5.69
C GLU A 74 9.78 -2.89 5.15
N GLU A 75 10.07 -3.32 3.92
CA GLU A 75 9.49 -4.54 3.35
C GLU A 75 9.96 -5.78 4.11
N VAL A 76 11.24 -5.86 4.46
CA VAL A 76 11.79 -6.95 5.28
C VAL A 76 11.12 -6.99 6.65
N LEU A 77 11.01 -5.83 7.29
CA LEU A 77 10.41 -5.69 8.61
C LEU A 77 8.93 -6.12 8.60
N LEU A 78 8.15 -5.63 7.64
CA LEU A 78 6.73 -5.96 7.50
C LEU A 78 6.53 -7.44 7.14
N ASN A 79 7.32 -8.00 6.22
CA ASN A 79 7.25 -9.42 5.89
C ASN A 79 7.63 -10.31 7.09
N ARG A 80 8.60 -9.88 7.92
CA ARG A 80 8.96 -10.58 9.17
C ARG A 80 7.84 -10.51 10.20
N ALA A 81 7.26 -9.32 10.43
CA ALA A 81 6.14 -9.13 11.34
C ALA A 81 4.95 -10.01 10.94
N GLU A 82 4.66 -10.12 9.65
CA GLU A 82 3.61 -10.99 9.13
C GLU A 82 3.91 -12.47 9.44
N ALA A 83 5.10 -12.95 9.08
CA ALA A 83 5.49 -14.34 9.34
C ALA A 83 5.47 -14.70 10.84
N LEU A 84 5.78 -13.73 11.71
CA LEU A 84 5.67 -13.89 13.17
C LEU A 84 4.20 -13.98 13.61
N ALA A 85 3.33 -13.11 13.09
CA ALA A 85 1.90 -13.15 13.37
C ALA A 85 1.27 -14.48 12.92
N GLU A 86 1.65 -14.97 11.73
CA GLU A 86 1.25 -16.27 11.18
C GLU A 86 1.66 -17.44 12.08
N LYS A 87 2.86 -17.35 12.69
CA LYS A 87 3.36 -18.33 13.66
C LYS A 87 2.80 -18.13 15.07
N ASN A 88 1.78 -17.29 15.24
CA ASN A 88 1.18 -16.92 16.51
C ASN A 88 2.18 -16.30 17.52
N ARG A 89 3.29 -15.73 17.04
CA ARG A 89 4.31 -15.02 17.84
C ARG A 89 3.96 -13.54 17.93
N ILE A 90 2.80 -13.25 18.52
CA ILE A 90 2.15 -11.92 18.50
C ILE A 90 3.03 -10.83 19.13
N THR A 91 3.67 -11.11 20.27
CA THR A 91 4.51 -10.11 20.95
C THR A 91 5.67 -9.64 20.08
N GLU A 92 6.29 -10.54 19.32
CA GLU A 92 7.42 -10.21 18.44
C GLU A 92 6.94 -9.47 17.19
N ALA A 93 5.82 -9.87 16.61
CA ALA A 93 5.20 -9.16 15.49
C ALA A 93 4.84 -7.71 15.87
N MET A 94 4.28 -7.52 17.06
CA MET A 94 3.96 -6.19 17.60
C MET A 94 5.22 -5.34 17.82
N ALA A 95 6.33 -5.94 18.27
CA ALA A 95 7.60 -5.23 18.43
C ALA A 95 8.16 -4.72 17.08
N ASP A 96 8.04 -5.52 16.02
CA ASP A 96 8.42 -5.11 14.67
C ASP A 96 7.55 -3.97 14.15
N LEU A 97 6.24 -4.07 14.32
CA LEU A 97 5.30 -3.02 13.93
C LEU A 97 5.51 -1.73 14.74
N GLN A 98 5.83 -1.84 16.03
CA GLN A 98 6.20 -0.70 16.86
C GLN A 98 7.49 -0.03 16.37
N THR A 99 8.46 -0.80 15.88
CA THR A 99 9.70 -0.26 15.31
C THR A 99 9.39 0.63 14.10
N LEU A 100 8.47 0.20 13.23
CA LEU A 100 8.00 1.02 12.11
C LEU A 100 7.22 2.24 12.62
N ALA A 101 6.30 2.05 13.56
CA ALA A 101 5.46 3.12 14.08
C ALA A 101 6.27 4.27 14.69
N ASN A 102 7.30 3.95 15.47
CA ASN A 102 8.23 4.93 16.06
C ASN A 102 8.99 5.79 15.02
N LYS A 103 9.00 5.37 13.74
CA LYS A 103 9.65 6.07 12.64
C LYS A 103 8.66 6.78 11.71
N ARG A 104 7.36 6.47 11.80
CA ARG A 104 6.33 6.97 10.89
C ARG A 104 5.31 7.86 11.56
N TYR A 105 5.08 7.71 12.87
CA TYR A 105 4.10 8.50 13.59
C TYR A 105 4.75 9.48 14.56
N SER A 106 4.33 10.74 14.47
CA SER A 106 4.68 11.76 15.45
C SER A 106 4.14 11.38 16.83
N GLY A 107 5.02 11.32 17.83
CA GLY A 107 4.61 10.97 19.19
C GLY A 107 4.11 9.54 19.36
N ALA A 108 4.53 8.59 18.50
CA ALA A 108 4.13 7.19 18.57
C ALA A 108 4.29 6.62 19.99
N SER A 109 3.16 6.29 20.62
CA SER A 109 3.14 5.57 21.89
C SER A 109 3.32 4.06 21.66
N THR A 110 3.77 3.34 22.69
CA THR A 110 3.81 1.88 22.62
C THR A 110 2.39 1.34 22.74
N ILE A 111 1.92 0.64 21.70
CA ILE A 111 0.58 0.06 21.67
C ILE A 111 0.61 -1.44 21.99
N THR A 112 -0.41 -1.88 22.72
CA THR A 112 -0.67 -3.29 23.00
C THR A 112 -1.66 -3.87 22.00
N ILE A 113 -1.84 -5.19 22.02
CA ILE A 113 -2.87 -5.84 21.20
C ILE A 113 -4.27 -5.33 21.55
N ASN A 114 -4.55 -4.99 22.81
CA ASN A 114 -5.85 -4.49 23.24
C ASN A 114 -6.15 -3.10 22.70
N ASP A 115 -5.11 -2.28 22.51
CA ASP A 115 -5.25 -0.95 21.90
C ASP A 115 -5.64 -1.08 20.42
N LEU A 116 -5.02 -2.01 19.68
CA LEU A 116 -5.43 -2.33 18.31
C LEU A 116 -6.86 -2.88 18.26
N ARG A 117 -7.25 -3.75 19.20
CA ARG A 117 -8.63 -4.23 19.27
C ARG A 117 -9.61 -3.09 19.49
N THR A 118 -9.27 -2.16 20.37
CA THR A 118 -10.11 -0.98 20.64
C THR A 118 -10.22 -0.10 19.40
N PHE A 119 -9.10 0.15 18.72
CA PHE A 119 -9.03 0.91 17.47
C PHE A 119 -9.92 0.30 16.37
N PHE A 120 -9.93 -1.03 16.23
CA PHE A 120 -10.79 -1.72 15.27
C PHE A 120 -12.23 -1.97 15.76
N GLY A 121 -12.63 -1.44 16.93
CA GLY A 121 -13.97 -1.67 17.49
C GLY A 121 -14.24 -3.10 17.96
N LEU A 122 -13.19 -3.90 18.21
CA LEU A 122 -13.24 -5.31 18.58
C LEU A 122 -13.32 -5.58 20.09
N GLY A 123 -13.57 -4.55 20.91
CA GLY A 123 -13.59 -4.67 22.38
C GLY A 123 -14.60 -5.70 22.93
N GLY A 124 -15.71 -5.93 22.21
CA GLY A 124 -16.71 -6.96 22.55
C GLY A 124 -16.54 -8.30 21.82
N PHE A 125 -15.60 -8.40 20.88
CA PHE A 125 -15.47 -9.53 19.96
C PHE A 125 -14.27 -10.40 20.31
N GLY A 126 -14.29 -11.06 21.47
CA GLY A 126 -13.16 -11.88 21.97
C GLY A 126 -12.81 -13.11 21.13
N ASN A 127 -13.69 -13.51 20.21
CA ASN A 127 -13.48 -14.64 19.29
C ASN A 127 -12.52 -14.31 18.13
N VAL A 128 -12.31 -13.03 17.81
CA VAL A 128 -11.37 -12.66 16.74
C VAL A 128 -9.94 -12.86 17.23
N SER A 129 -9.19 -13.76 16.59
CA SER A 129 -7.82 -14.10 16.99
C SER A 129 -6.88 -12.88 16.98
N ASN A 130 -5.90 -12.88 17.88
CA ASN A 130 -4.87 -11.83 17.89
C ASN A 130 -4.05 -11.82 16.58
N ARG A 131 -3.84 -12.99 15.95
CA ARG A 131 -3.25 -13.08 14.61
C ARG A 131 -4.02 -12.22 13.62
N ALA A 132 -5.34 -12.38 13.52
CA ALA A 132 -6.16 -11.62 12.58
C ALA A 132 -6.06 -10.11 12.81
N VAL A 133 -6.07 -9.66 14.07
CA VAL A 133 -5.93 -8.23 14.43
C VAL A 133 -4.59 -7.67 13.99
N VAL A 134 -3.49 -8.40 14.21
CA VAL A 134 -2.16 -7.98 13.79
C VAL A 134 -2.04 -7.96 12.27
N ILE A 135 -2.59 -8.95 11.57
CA ILE A 135 -2.59 -9.01 10.10
C ILE A 135 -3.36 -7.84 9.50
N GLU A 136 -4.53 -7.48 10.03
CA GLU A 136 -5.30 -6.32 9.57
C GLU A 136 -4.50 -5.02 9.72
N TRP A 137 -3.90 -4.79 10.89
CA TRP A 137 -3.03 -3.63 11.11
C TRP A 137 -1.83 -3.61 10.14
N LEU A 138 -1.19 -4.76 9.96
CA LEU A 138 -0.06 -4.91 9.05
C LEU A 138 -0.45 -4.60 7.59
N ILE A 139 -1.61 -5.06 7.13
CA ILE A 139 -2.12 -4.78 5.78
C ILE A 139 -2.35 -3.27 5.58
N ARG A 140 -2.87 -2.57 6.61
CA ARG A 140 -3.01 -1.10 6.57
C ARG A 140 -1.65 -0.39 6.53
N GLU A 141 -0.70 -0.84 7.34
CA GLU A 141 0.66 -0.29 7.31
C GLU A 141 1.37 -0.52 5.99
N ARG A 142 1.18 -1.69 5.36
CA ARG A 142 1.68 -1.94 4.01
C ARG A 142 1.02 -1.05 2.97
N ARG A 143 -0.30 -0.81 3.07
CA ARG A 143 -1.02 0.11 2.17
C ARG A 143 -0.45 1.52 2.27
N ARG A 144 -0.16 2.00 3.48
CA ARG A 144 0.49 3.30 3.71
C ARG A 144 1.94 3.31 3.24
N GLU A 145 2.77 2.36 3.66
CA GLU A 145 4.20 2.31 3.38
C GLU A 145 4.54 2.09 1.88
N PHE A 146 3.67 1.38 1.17
CA PHE A 146 3.81 1.07 -0.25
C PHE A 146 2.75 1.74 -1.14
N PHE A 147 2.14 2.82 -0.64
CA PHE A 147 1.24 3.66 -1.41
C PHE A 147 1.86 3.98 -2.78
N VAL A 148 1.06 3.77 -3.84
CA VAL A 148 1.41 3.92 -5.27
C VAL A 148 2.65 3.15 -5.77
N GLN A 149 3.08 2.11 -5.06
CA GLN A 149 4.23 1.26 -5.46
C GLN A 149 3.80 -0.11 -5.97
N GLY A 150 2.50 -0.33 -6.22
CA GLY A 150 1.95 -1.57 -6.75
C GLY A 150 1.84 -2.73 -5.74
N MET A 151 2.45 -2.62 -4.55
CA MET A 151 2.48 -3.72 -3.57
C MET A 151 1.09 -4.14 -3.07
N ARG A 152 0.13 -3.20 -3.06
CA ARG A 152 -1.25 -3.46 -2.63
C ARG A 152 -1.93 -4.56 -3.44
N TRP A 153 -1.59 -4.70 -4.72
CA TRP A 153 -2.17 -5.74 -5.56
C TRP A 153 -1.78 -7.15 -5.10
N PHE A 154 -0.55 -7.34 -4.61
CA PHE A 154 -0.12 -8.62 -4.03
C PHE A 154 -0.88 -8.91 -2.73
N ASP A 155 -1.09 -7.89 -1.89
CA ASP A 155 -1.88 -8.03 -0.66
C ASP A 155 -3.33 -8.42 -0.97
N ILE A 156 -3.95 -7.80 -1.98
CA ILE A 156 -5.30 -8.13 -2.45
C ILE A 156 -5.40 -9.61 -2.84
N LYS A 157 -4.41 -10.12 -3.58
CA LYS A 157 -4.43 -11.49 -4.10
C LYS A 157 -4.12 -12.56 -3.07
N ARG A 158 -3.28 -12.27 -2.07
CA ARG A 158 -2.85 -13.29 -1.09
C ARG A 158 -3.78 -13.41 0.10
N PHE A 159 -4.63 -12.41 0.32
CA PHE A 159 -5.63 -12.38 1.37
C PHE A 159 -7.07 -12.41 0.82
N ASP A 160 -7.23 -12.71 -0.48
CA ASP A 160 -8.54 -12.81 -1.15
C ASP A 160 -9.43 -11.61 -0.83
N ILE A 161 -8.90 -10.39 -1.02
CA ILE A 161 -9.64 -9.16 -0.73
C ILE A 161 -10.46 -8.81 -1.97
N ALA A 162 -11.77 -8.66 -1.81
CA ALA A 162 -12.64 -8.12 -2.85
C ALA A 162 -12.30 -6.64 -3.14
N VAL A 163 -12.41 -6.23 -4.40
CA VAL A 163 -12.08 -4.87 -4.84
C VAL A 163 -13.28 -4.29 -5.55
N GLU A 164 -13.80 -3.20 -5.01
CA GLU A 164 -14.76 -2.34 -5.69
C GLU A 164 -14.06 -1.05 -6.11
N HIS A 165 -14.29 -0.64 -7.36
CA HIS A 165 -13.80 0.62 -7.90
C HIS A 165 -14.96 1.42 -8.49
N THR A 166 -15.28 2.55 -7.88
CA THR A 166 -16.23 3.52 -8.42
C THR A 166 -15.58 4.33 -9.54
N LEU A 167 -16.21 4.33 -10.71
CA LEU A 167 -15.83 5.11 -11.87
C LEU A 167 -16.38 6.54 -11.79
N GLU A 168 -15.85 7.42 -12.64
CA GLU A 168 -16.24 8.83 -12.70
C GLU A 168 -17.73 9.03 -13.04
N ASP A 169 -18.32 8.11 -13.80
CA ASP A 169 -19.76 8.13 -14.15
C ASP A 169 -20.67 7.58 -13.03
N GLY A 170 -20.09 7.21 -11.88
CA GLY A 170 -20.79 6.64 -10.73
C GLY A 170 -21.07 5.14 -10.83
N SER A 171 -20.72 4.48 -11.94
CA SER A 171 -20.79 3.02 -12.03
C SER A 171 -19.65 2.37 -11.25
N THR A 172 -19.80 1.09 -10.91
CA THR A 172 -18.79 0.33 -10.16
C THR A 172 -18.24 -0.83 -10.98
N ILE A 173 -16.93 -1.07 -10.84
CA ILE A 173 -16.27 -2.29 -11.27
C ILE A 173 -15.93 -3.08 -10.02
N GLU A 174 -16.43 -4.31 -9.95
CA GLU A 174 -16.17 -5.22 -8.83
C GLU A 174 -15.35 -6.43 -9.28
N LEU A 175 -14.39 -6.80 -8.42
CA LEU A 175 -13.65 -8.05 -8.46
C LEU A 175 -13.89 -8.77 -7.12
N GLU A 176 -14.59 -9.90 -7.16
CA GLU A 176 -14.84 -10.77 -6.00
C GLU A 176 -13.52 -11.27 -5.38
N ASP A 177 -13.58 -11.82 -4.17
CA ASP A 177 -12.43 -12.33 -3.43
C ASP A 177 -11.60 -13.37 -4.23
N ASP A 178 -12.25 -14.34 -4.87
CA ASP A 178 -11.62 -15.42 -5.65
C ASP A 178 -11.59 -15.18 -7.18
N ASP A 179 -11.87 -13.96 -7.62
CA ASP A 179 -12.02 -13.61 -9.03
C ASP A 179 -10.76 -13.88 -9.88
N LEU A 180 -10.91 -14.74 -10.89
CA LEU A 180 -9.82 -15.16 -11.79
C LEU A 180 -9.25 -14.01 -12.63
N ARG A 181 -9.99 -12.89 -12.79
CA ARG A 181 -9.53 -11.67 -13.45
C ARG A 181 -8.41 -10.98 -12.68
N LYS A 182 -8.17 -11.32 -11.41
CA LYS A 182 -6.99 -10.87 -10.64
C LYS A 182 -5.65 -11.41 -11.19
N VAL A 183 -5.69 -12.36 -12.14
CA VAL A 183 -4.53 -12.86 -12.87
C VAL A 183 -4.49 -12.27 -14.29
N LEU A 184 -3.41 -11.55 -14.60
CA LEU A 184 -3.18 -10.98 -15.93
C LEU A 184 -3.24 -12.08 -16.99
N GLN A 185 -3.85 -11.77 -18.15
CA GLN A 185 -3.94 -12.77 -19.21
C GLN A 185 -2.56 -13.02 -19.83
N ILE A 186 -2.30 -14.25 -20.25
CA ILE A 186 -1.11 -14.54 -21.06
C ILE A 186 -1.19 -13.73 -22.37
N PRO A 187 -0.12 -13.05 -22.79
CA PRO A 187 -0.12 -12.29 -24.03
C PRO A 187 -0.52 -13.16 -25.23
N LYS A 188 -1.35 -12.61 -26.11
CA LYS A 188 -1.90 -13.32 -27.28
C LYS A 188 -0.80 -13.91 -28.18
N SER A 189 0.32 -13.21 -28.36
CA SER A 189 1.46 -13.73 -29.12
C SER A 189 2.06 -15.00 -28.54
N ALA A 190 2.11 -15.12 -27.21
CA ALA A 190 2.63 -16.32 -26.54
C ALA A 190 1.65 -17.49 -26.63
N ILE A 191 0.35 -17.23 -26.77
CA ILE A 191 -0.67 -18.25 -27.05
C ILE A 191 -0.57 -18.69 -28.51
N ASP A 192 -0.69 -17.76 -29.45
CA ASP A 192 -0.80 -18.02 -30.89
C ASP A 192 0.49 -18.63 -31.47
N VAL A 193 1.67 -18.17 -31.02
CA VAL A 193 2.98 -18.63 -31.52
C VAL A 193 3.61 -19.65 -30.59
N GLY A 194 3.50 -19.44 -29.27
CA GLY A 194 4.15 -20.27 -28.26
C GLY A 194 3.33 -21.48 -27.80
N GLY A 195 2.06 -21.59 -28.21
CA GLY A 195 1.19 -22.72 -27.85
C GLY A 195 0.80 -22.76 -26.37
N LEU A 196 0.92 -21.64 -25.65
CA LEU A 196 0.54 -21.56 -24.23
C LEU A 196 -0.98 -21.57 -24.07
N THR A 197 -1.45 -22.18 -22.97
CA THR A 197 -2.88 -22.16 -22.61
C THR A 197 -3.21 -20.88 -21.83
N SER A 198 -4.31 -20.23 -22.21
CA SER A 198 -4.82 -19.03 -21.54
C SER A 198 -5.14 -19.27 -20.06
N ASN A 199 -4.94 -18.25 -19.22
CA ASN A 199 -5.45 -18.30 -17.84
C ASN A 199 -6.98 -18.35 -17.86
N PRO A 200 -7.61 -19.08 -16.91
CA PRO A 200 -9.06 -19.16 -16.80
C PRO A 200 -9.66 -17.78 -16.42
N ARG A 201 -10.96 -17.62 -16.64
CA ARG A 201 -11.71 -16.37 -16.46
C ARG A 201 -13.03 -16.66 -15.80
#